data_AF-A0A1G1NU67-F1
#
_entry.id   AF-A0A1G1NU67-F1
#
_cell.length_a   1.000
_cell.length_b   1.000
_cell.length_c   1.000
_cell.angle_alpha   90.00
_cell.angle_beta   90.00
_cell.angle_gamma   90.00
#
_symmetry.space_group_name_H-M   'P 1'
#
loop_
_entity.id
_entity.type
_entity.pdbx_description
1 polymer ?
#
loop_
_entity_poly.entity_id
_entity_poly.type
_entity_poly.pdbx_seq_one_letter_code
_entity_poly.pdbx_strand_id
1 'polypeptide(L)'
;PENKKVLEIGCGTGDLLNFLKPSRGVGVDISEGMIKIARQKYPHLQFYSGEIFAYRSDIKFDYIVLSGVVGEAEDIQKLLEALQPFCTQDTRIIIEFYSYLWQSLLKAGEGLRLKIPQRIQNWVTTADVNSFLTLSGYEAVKSERCIIFPFNIPGISYLLNKFIAYLPGINCLALTQFVVARPVMVSKEKLSVSILVPCRNEKGNIESVITRTPPFGLSQEFIFVEGWSKDGTYEEVERVMKKYPDRNIKLFKQPGKGKGDAVRFGFSKASGDVLMILDADLTVTPEELPKFYTALESNKGEFVNGSRLVYPLEKEAMRFLNLIANKFFGLFFSWLLGQRFKDTLCGTKVLAKRHYEDIVAQRAYFGDFDPFGDFDLIFGAAKLNLKIIELPIHYKERRYGQTQIQRFRHGLLLFKMCFFAMRKIKFRY
;
A
#
# COMPACT_ATOMS: atom_id res chain seq x y z
N PRO A 1 8.38 -10.91 7.68
CA PRO A 1 8.00 -11.20 6.29
C PRO A 1 9.07 -12.15 5.74
N GLU A 2 8.65 -13.25 5.14
CA GLU A 2 9.56 -14.32 4.71
C GLU A 2 10.56 -13.80 3.68
N ASN A 3 11.82 -14.24 3.77
CA ASN A 3 12.93 -13.91 2.86
C ASN A 3 13.29 -12.42 2.74
N LYS A 4 12.88 -11.57 3.69
CA LYS A 4 13.29 -10.16 3.78
C LYS A 4 14.34 -9.93 4.87
N LYS A 5 15.09 -8.84 4.78
CA LYS A 5 16.00 -8.39 5.83
C LYS A 5 15.19 -7.74 6.95
N VAL A 6 15.25 -8.29 8.15
CA VAL A 6 14.44 -7.84 9.29
C VAL A 6 15.34 -7.47 10.47
N LEU A 7 15.12 -6.27 11.01
CA LEU A 7 15.64 -5.83 12.29
C LEU A 7 14.50 -5.86 13.31
N GLU A 8 14.66 -6.55 14.42
CA GLU A 8 13.72 -6.54 15.55
C GLU A 8 14.37 -5.86 16.75
N ILE A 9 13.66 -4.89 17.33
CA ILE A 9 14.06 -4.16 18.54
C ILE A 9 13.11 -4.55 19.66
N GLY A 10 13.67 -4.92 20.82
CA GLY A 10 12.91 -5.57 21.88
C GLY A 10 12.64 -7.05 21.54
N CYS A 11 13.62 -7.72 20.93
CA CYS A 11 13.41 -9.05 20.37
C CYS A 11 13.23 -10.18 21.40
N GLY A 12 13.49 -9.92 22.69
CA GLY A 12 13.34 -10.89 23.77
C GLY A 12 14.09 -12.19 23.46
N THR A 13 13.37 -13.32 23.47
CA THR A 13 13.90 -14.66 23.17
C THR A 13 14.06 -14.96 21.68
N GLY A 14 13.80 -13.99 20.80
CA GLY A 14 13.97 -14.11 19.34
C GLY A 14 12.87 -14.92 18.63
N ASP A 15 11.78 -15.26 19.32
CA ASP A 15 10.69 -16.07 18.78
C ASP A 15 9.99 -15.41 17.59
N LEU A 16 9.73 -14.10 17.68
CA LEU A 16 9.11 -13.36 16.59
C LEU A 16 10.04 -13.29 15.38
N LEU A 17 11.29 -12.87 15.55
CA LEU A 17 12.28 -12.83 14.46
C LEU A 17 12.37 -14.16 13.72
N ASN A 18 12.43 -15.28 14.45
CA ASN A 18 12.45 -16.61 13.86
C ASN A 18 11.15 -16.94 13.11
N PHE A 19 9.99 -16.63 13.69
CA PHE A 19 8.69 -16.83 13.05
C PHE A 19 8.56 -16.08 11.71
N LEU A 20 9.18 -14.90 11.60
CA LEU A 20 9.17 -14.09 10.39
C LEU A 20 10.00 -14.68 9.23
N LYS A 21 10.82 -15.71 9.48
CA LYS A 21 11.69 -16.38 8.51
C LYS A 21 12.47 -15.42 7.61
N PRO A 22 13.28 -14.51 8.18
CA PRO A 22 14.00 -13.51 7.41
C PRO A 22 15.14 -14.14 6.61
N SER A 23 15.48 -13.55 5.46
CA SER A 23 16.73 -13.90 4.76
C SER A 23 17.95 -13.42 5.53
N ARG A 24 17.78 -12.34 6.32
CA ARG A 24 18.74 -11.89 7.33
C ARG A 24 17.98 -11.29 8.50
N GLY A 25 18.00 -11.97 9.64
CA GLY A 25 17.36 -11.49 10.87
C GLY A 25 18.38 -10.98 11.87
N VAL A 26 18.17 -9.76 12.38
CA VAL A 26 18.94 -9.17 13.47
C VAL A 26 17.98 -8.80 14.61
N GLY A 27 18.23 -9.32 15.81
CA GLY A 27 17.52 -8.96 17.03
C GLY A 27 18.39 -8.09 17.94
N VAL A 28 17.83 -7.02 18.49
CA VAL A 28 18.47 -6.14 19.47
C VAL A 28 17.59 -6.09 20.72
N ASP A 29 18.18 -6.34 21.89
CA ASP A 29 17.48 -6.27 23.18
C ASP A 29 18.41 -5.83 24.31
N ILE A 30 17.90 -5.07 25.26
CA ILE A 30 18.67 -4.60 26.42
C ILE A 30 18.96 -5.74 27.42
N SER A 31 18.15 -6.80 27.43
CA SER A 31 18.29 -7.93 28.35
C SER A 31 19.31 -8.95 27.85
N GLU A 32 20.49 -8.96 28.46
CA GLU A 32 21.54 -9.94 28.16
C GLU A 32 21.06 -11.39 28.37
N GLY A 33 20.21 -11.62 29.38
CA GLY A 33 19.63 -12.93 29.67
C GLY A 33 18.74 -13.43 28.53
N MET A 34 17.86 -12.57 28.00
CA MET A 34 17.00 -12.91 26.87
C MET A 34 17.82 -13.18 25.60
N ILE A 35 18.87 -12.37 25.35
CA ILE A 35 19.77 -12.55 24.20
C ILE A 35 20.56 -13.85 24.28
N LYS A 36 21.00 -14.28 25.47
CA LYS A 36 21.64 -15.59 25.67
C LYS A 36 20.69 -16.73 25.27
N ILE A 37 19.43 -16.67 25.70
CA ILE A 37 18.41 -17.65 25.33
C ILE A 37 18.16 -17.63 23.81
N ALA A 38 18.02 -16.44 23.22
CA ALA A 38 17.77 -16.27 21.79
C ALA A 38 18.89 -16.87 20.93
N ARG A 39 20.16 -16.63 21.28
CA ARG A 39 21.33 -17.20 20.59
C ARG A 39 21.39 -18.72 20.67
N GLN A 40 21.02 -19.30 21.82
CA GLN A 40 20.96 -20.74 21.99
C GLN A 40 19.82 -21.36 21.18
N LYS A 41 18.64 -20.73 21.19
CA LYS A 41 17.44 -21.25 20.53
C LYS A 41 17.51 -21.10 19.00
N TYR A 42 18.11 -20.02 18.51
CA TYR A 42 18.10 -19.64 17.10
C TYR A 42 19.51 -19.25 16.61
N PRO A 43 20.47 -20.18 16.53
CA PRO A 43 21.86 -19.90 16.18
C PRO A 43 22.07 -19.40 14.73
N HIS A 44 21.05 -19.54 13.87
CA HIS A 44 21.06 -19.05 12.49
C HIS A 44 20.71 -17.55 12.37
N LEU A 45 20.30 -16.91 13.48
CA LEU A 45 19.97 -15.48 13.56
C LEU A 45 21.05 -14.71 14.31
N GLN A 46 21.13 -13.40 14.09
CA GLN A 46 22.09 -12.53 14.76
C GLN A 46 21.41 -11.78 15.91
N PHE A 47 21.99 -11.81 17.10
CA PHE A 47 21.44 -11.15 18.29
C PHE A 47 22.47 -10.28 18.98
N TYR A 48 22.08 -9.06 19.35
CA TYR A 48 22.92 -8.07 20.01
C TYR A 48 22.27 -7.63 21.32
N SER A 49 23.08 -7.59 22.39
CA SER A 49 22.64 -7.07 23.68
C SER A 49 23.03 -5.61 23.80
N GLY A 50 22.09 -4.76 24.16
CA GLY A 50 22.28 -3.32 24.36
C GLY A 50 21.17 -2.49 23.75
N GLU A 51 21.30 -1.17 23.89
CA GLU A 51 20.39 -0.23 23.27
C GLU A 51 20.65 -0.09 21.78
N ILE A 52 19.62 0.24 21.01
CA ILE A 52 19.76 0.49 19.56
C ILE A 52 20.75 1.63 19.26
N PHE A 53 20.90 2.59 20.19
CA PHE A 53 21.84 3.70 20.08
C PHE A 53 23.31 3.27 20.01
N ALA A 54 23.64 2.09 20.54
CA ALA A 54 24.98 1.51 20.50
C ALA A 54 25.18 0.57 19.31
N TYR A 55 24.10 0.10 18.68
CA TYR A 55 24.19 -0.80 17.53
C TYR A 55 24.71 -0.05 16.30
N ARG A 56 25.68 -0.65 15.60
CA ARG A 56 26.30 -0.09 14.39
C ARG A 56 26.28 -1.15 13.30
N SER A 57 25.79 -0.76 12.12
CA SER A 57 25.72 -1.62 10.96
C SER A 57 25.51 -0.81 9.69
N ASP A 58 26.17 -1.20 8.60
CA ASP A 58 25.92 -0.63 7.27
C ASP A 58 24.71 -1.28 6.56
N ILE A 59 24.10 -2.28 7.20
CA ILE A 59 23.00 -3.03 6.62
C ILE A 59 21.73 -2.20 6.67
N LYS A 60 21.09 -2.05 5.51
CA LYS A 60 19.72 -1.55 5.41
C LYS A 60 18.73 -2.70 5.47
N PHE A 61 17.61 -2.47 6.14
CA PHE A 61 16.58 -3.49 6.37
C PHE A 61 15.31 -3.17 5.59
N ASP A 62 14.65 -4.21 5.08
CA ASP A 62 13.35 -4.08 4.43
C ASP A 62 12.26 -3.81 5.47
N TYR A 63 12.39 -4.44 6.65
CA TYR A 63 11.48 -4.27 7.77
C TYR A 63 12.23 -4.02 9.07
N ILE A 64 11.73 -3.07 9.86
CA ILE A 64 12.17 -2.84 11.25
C ILE A 64 10.95 -3.02 12.13
N VAL A 65 11.02 -3.89 13.14
CA VAL A 65 9.92 -4.22 14.04
C VAL A 65 10.29 -3.75 15.44
N LEU A 66 9.41 -2.94 16.06
CA LEU A 66 9.52 -2.51 17.45
C LEU A 66 8.46 -3.28 18.23
N SER A 67 8.90 -4.27 19.00
CA SER A 67 8.04 -5.19 19.74
C SER A 67 7.87 -4.67 21.17
N GLY A 68 6.78 -3.94 21.46
CA GLY A 68 6.47 -3.39 22.79
C GLY A 68 7.39 -2.26 23.28
N VAL A 69 8.44 -1.92 22.53
CA VAL A 69 9.51 -1.02 22.98
C VAL A 69 9.04 0.41 23.22
N VAL A 70 8.09 0.91 22.40
CA VAL A 70 7.60 2.31 22.52
C VAL A 70 6.93 2.55 23.88
N GLY A 71 6.30 1.53 24.45
CA GLY A 71 5.72 1.60 25.78
C GLY A 71 6.76 1.72 26.89
N GLU A 72 8.00 1.27 26.68
CA GLU A 72 9.05 1.21 27.71
C GLU A 72 10.21 2.19 27.47
N ALA A 73 10.26 2.83 26.29
CA ALA A 73 11.34 3.72 25.92
C ALA A 73 11.32 5.02 26.74
N GLU A 74 12.50 5.45 27.22
CA GLU A 74 12.66 6.73 27.91
C GLU A 74 12.47 7.93 26.96
N ASP A 75 12.94 7.79 25.71
CA ASP A 75 12.87 8.82 24.68
C ASP A 75 12.46 8.18 23.34
N ILE A 76 11.14 8.20 23.06
CA ILE A 76 10.56 7.59 21.85
C ILE A 76 11.08 8.28 20.59
N GLN A 77 11.29 9.60 20.62
CA GLN A 77 11.76 10.34 19.45
C GLN A 77 13.18 9.93 19.08
N LYS A 78 14.12 9.94 20.05
CA LYS A 78 15.49 9.48 19.80
C LYS A 78 15.52 8.04 19.31
N LEU A 79 14.71 7.16 19.89
CA LEU A 79 14.59 5.76 19.45
C LEU A 79 14.26 5.68 17.96
N LEU A 80 13.27 6.45 17.48
CA LEU A 80 12.87 6.47 16.07
C LEU A 80 13.93 7.11 15.16
N GLU A 81 14.57 8.20 15.60
CA GLU A 81 15.67 8.85 14.89
C GLU A 81 16.86 7.90 14.69
N ALA A 82 17.17 7.08 15.71
CA ALA A 82 18.23 6.07 15.66
C ALA A 82 17.98 4.97 14.61
N LEU A 83 16.76 4.84 14.07
CA LEU A 83 16.44 3.87 13.02
C LEU A 83 16.80 4.35 11.62
N GLN A 84 16.96 5.66 11.41
CA GLN A 84 17.18 6.23 10.08
C GLN A 84 18.39 5.63 9.35
N PRO A 85 19.54 5.39 10.00
CA PRO A 85 20.70 4.77 9.35
C PRO A 85 20.44 3.35 8.85
N PHE A 86 19.39 2.68 9.31
CA PHE A 86 19.04 1.31 8.91
C PHE A 86 17.96 1.26 7.83
N CYS A 87 17.43 2.42 7.42
CA CYS A 87 16.33 2.54 6.48
C CYS A 87 16.77 2.79 5.02
N THR A 88 15.95 2.29 4.11
CA THR A 88 15.83 2.70 2.70
C THR A 88 14.48 3.39 2.48
N GLN A 89 14.24 4.01 1.32
CA GLN A 89 12.94 4.61 0.98
C GLN A 89 11.75 3.61 1.03
N ASP A 90 12.02 2.31 0.86
CA ASP A 90 11.02 1.25 0.81
C ASP A 90 10.93 0.48 2.15
N THR A 91 11.71 0.86 3.17
CA THR A 91 11.67 0.23 4.49
C THR A 91 10.30 0.41 5.14
N ARG A 92 9.82 -0.62 5.84
CA ARG A 92 8.61 -0.59 6.65
C ARG A 92 8.93 -0.74 8.12
N ILE A 93 8.50 0.23 8.91
CA ILE A 93 8.63 0.21 10.36
C ILE A 93 7.30 -0.28 10.93
N ILE A 94 7.33 -1.36 11.68
CA ILE A 94 6.16 -1.95 12.34
C ILE A 94 6.31 -1.67 13.83
N ILE A 95 5.43 -0.85 14.38
CA ILE A 95 5.46 -0.47 15.79
C ILE A 95 4.28 -1.16 16.47
N GLU A 96 4.59 -2.07 17.39
CA GLU A 96 3.62 -2.72 18.26
C GLU A 96 3.68 -2.12 19.66
N PHE A 97 2.51 -1.81 20.22
CA PHE A 97 2.38 -1.30 21.58
C PHE A 97 1.00 -1.61 22.16
N TYR A 98 0.92 -1.64 23.50
CA TYR A 98 -0.31 -1.95 24.21
C TYR A 98 -1.17 -0.73 24.46
N SER A 99 -2.49 -0.94 24.43
CA SER A 99 -3.47 0.04 24.84
C SER A 99 -3.41 0.24 26.35
N TYR A 100 -3.19 1.49 26.77
CA TYR A 100 -3.17 1.85 28.19
C TYR A 100 -4.47 1.54 28.93
N LEU A 101 -5.60 1.42 28.20
CA LEU A 101 -6.89 0.97 28.76
C LEU A 101 -6.77 -0.34 29.56
N TRP A 102 -5.86 -1.22 29.14
CA TRP A 102 -5.67 -2.53 29.75
C TRP A 102 -4.66 -2.54 30.90
N GLN A 103 -4.02 -1.41 31.22
CA GLN A 103 -2.91 -1.36 32.17
C GLN A 103 -3.30 -1.90 33.56
N SER A 104 -4.47 -1.55 34.09
CA SER A 104 -4.94 -2.04 35.39
C SER A 104 -5.14 -3.56 35.39
N LEU A 105 -5.68 -4.12 34.30
CA LEU A 105 -5.87 -5.56 34.17
C LEU A 105 -4.53 -6.29 34.01
N LEU A 106 -3.59 -5.72 33.25
CA LEU A 106 -2.25 -6.27 33.09
C LEU A 106 -1.48 -6.28 34.42
N LYS A 107 -1.54 -5.18 35.19
CA LYS A 107 -0.94 -5.10 36.54
C LYS A 107 -1.55 -6.12 37.51
N ALA A 108 -2.87 -6.33 37.46
CA ALA A 108 -3.50 -7.39 38.23
C ALA A 108 -2.97 -8.78 37.85
N GLY A 109 -2.75 -9.03 36.55
CA GLY A 109 -2.13 -10.26 36.04
C GLY A 109 -0.69 -10.47 36.52
N GLU A 110 0.09 -9.40 36.65
CA GLU A 110 1.44 -9.44 37.24
C GLU A 110 1.38 -9.84 38.72
N GLY A 111 0.47 -9.24 39.49
CA GLY A 111 0.24 -9.59 40.90
C GLY A 111 -0.18 -11.05 41.10
N LEU A 112 -0.94 -11.60 40.15
CA LEU A 112 -1.36 -13.01 40.11
C LEU A 112 -0.31 -13.96 39.48
N ARG A 113 0.88 -13.45 39.10
CA ARG A 113 1.95 -14.21 38.42
C ARG A 113 1.51 -14.88 37.11
N LEU A 114 0.46 -14.38 36.48
CA LEU A 114 0.01 -14.82 35.15
C LEU A 114 0.84 -14.19 34.01
N LYS A 115 1.58 -13.12 34.32
CA LYS A 115 2.48 -12.40 33.39
C LYS A 115 3.74 -11.94 34.14
N ILE A 116 4.85 -11.82 33.41
CA ILE A 116 6.12 -11.26 33.91
C ILE A 116 5.92 -9.76 34.20
N PRO A 117 6.31 -9.25 35.39
CA PRO A 117 6.24 -7.83 35.70
C PRO A 117 6.97 -6.98 34.66
N GLN A 118 6.30 -5.96 34.12
CA GLN A 118 6.92 -5.02 33.17
C GLN A 118 7.27 -3.69 33.82
N ARG A 119 8.16 -2.92 33.17
CA ARG A 119 8.51 -1.56 33.59
C ARG A 119 7.29 -0.62 33.44
N ILE A 120 7.41 0.58 34.01
CA ILE A 120 6.39 1.63 33.84
C ILE A 120 6.16 1.84 32.34
N GLN A 121 4.92 1.62 31.91
CA GLN A 121 4.51 1.80 30.53
C GLN A 121 4.10 3.25 30.29
N ASN A 122 4.66 3.88 29.27
CA ASN A 122 4.24 5.16 28.74
C ASN A 122 2.76 5.09 28.32
N TRP A 123 2.00 6.14 28.62
CA TRP A 123 0.64 6.29 28.09
C TRP A 123 0.72 6.85 26.67
N VAL A 124 0.77 5.96 25.67
CA VAL A 124 0.92 6.33 24.26
C VAL A 124 -0.32 5.94 23.48
N THR A 125 -0.86 6.88 22.71
CA THR A 125 -1.93 6.61 21.73
C THR A 125 -1.38 6.49 20.31
N THR A 126 -2.18 5.98 19.37
CA THR A 126 -1.83 5.98 17.94
C THR A 126 -1.52 7.40 17.43
N ALA A 127 -2.20 8.43 17.97
CA ALA A 127 -1.97 9.82 17.56
C ALA A 127 -0.59 10.31 18.02
N ASP A 128 -0.17 9.95 19.24
CA ASP A 128 1.14 10.30 19.77
C ASP A 128 2.26 9.61 18.97
N VAL A 129 2.10 8.32 18.64
CA VAL A 129 3.04 7.60 17.76
C VAL A 129 3.15 8.30 16.41
N ASN A 130 2.05 8.74 15.81
CA ASN A 130 2.08 9.46 14.54
C ASN A 130 2.80 10.81 14.64
N SER A 131 2.65 11.51 15.76
CA SER A 131 3.40 12.74 16.04
C SER A 131 4.91 12.47 16.14
N PHE A 132 5.31 11.46 16.92
CA PHE A 132 6.73 11.06 17.02
C PHE A 132 7.31 10.62 15.68
N LEU A 133 6.56 9.84 14.89
CA LEU A 133 6.96 9.47 13.53
C LEU A 133 7.21 10.71 12.66
N THR A 134 6.28 11.66 12.67
CA THR A 134 6.39 12.91 11.90
C THR A 134 7.63 13.71 12.30
N LEU A 135 7.85 13.87 13.61
CA LEU A 135 9.01 14.58 14.16
C LEU A 135 10.34 13.89 13.82
N SER A 136 10.32 12.56 13.65
CA SER A 136 11.52 11.75 13.41
C SER A 136 11.77 11.45 11.91
N GLY A 137 11.06 12.12 10.99
CA GLY A 137 11.25 11.94 9.54
C GLY A 137 10.56 10.71 8.93
N TYR A 138 9.50 10.22 9.57
CA TYR A 138 8.66 9.12 9.10
C TYR A 138 7.22 9.57 8.87
N GLU A 139 6.46 8.79 8.14
CA GLU A 139 5.02 8.93 8.03
C GLU A 139 4.32 7.60 8.32
N ALA A 140 3.14 7.68 8.94
CA ALA A 140 2.29 6.52 9.10
C ALA A 140 1.63 6.15 7.75
N VAL A 141 1.73 4.87 7.40
CA VAL A 141 1.01 4.27 6.26
C VAL A 141 -0.39 3.88 6.71
N LYS A 142 -0.48 3.08 7.78
CA LYS A 142 -1.74 2.62 8.35
C LYS A 142 -1.59 2.31 9.83
N SER A 143 -2.73 2.23 10.51
CA SER A 143 -2.80 1.77 11.90
C SER A 143 -3.88 0.70 12.02
N GLU A 144 -3.60 -0.33 12.81
CA GLU A 144 -4.51 -1.42 13.07
C GLU A 144 -4.59 -1.67 14.56
N ARG A 145 -5.74 -2.18 14.99
CA ARG A 145 -6.04 -2.54 16.37
C ARG A 145 -6.53 -3.97 16.34
N CYS A 146 -5.93 -4.82 17.16
CA CYS A 146 -6.26 -6.23 17.19
C CYS A 146 -6.09 -6.81 18.59
N ILE A 147 -6.65 -8.00 18.78
CA ILE A 147 -6.71 -8.71 20.06
C ILE A 147 -7.57 -7.95 21.07
N ILE A 148 -8.81 -8.39 21.26
CA ILE A 148 -9.69 -7.88 22.33
C ILE A 148 -9.78 -8.86 23.50
N PHE A 149 -9.31 -10.10 23.29
CA PHE A 149 -9.39 -11.17 24.28
C PHE A 149 -8.03 -11.88 24.39
N PRO A 150 -7.24 -11.62 25.45
CA PRO A 150 -5.86 -12.12 25.54
C PRO A 150 -5.77 -13.59 25.97
N PHE A 151 -6.84 -14.19 26.50
CA PHE A 151 -6.81 -15.58 26.96
C PHE A 151 -7.03 -16.56 25.80
N ASN A 152 -6.24 -17.64 25.78
CA ASN A 152 -6.35 -18.66 24.76
C ASN A 152 -7.45 -19.69 25.08
N ILE A 153 -8.72 -19.25 25.05
CA ILE A 153 -9.89 -20.15 25.15
C ILE A 153 -10.29 -20.59 23.73
N PRO A 154 -10.16 -21.88 23.36
CA PRO A 154 -10.48 -22.35 22.02
C PRO A 154 -11.89 -21.93 21.57
N GLY A 155 -12.02 -21.51 20.32
CA GLY A 155 -13.29 -21.02 19.75
C GLY A 155 -13.64 -19.58 20.14
N ILE A 156 -13.63 -19.24 21.43
CA ILE A 156 -13.96 -17.89 21.90
C ILE A 156 -12.87 -16.88 21.51
N SER A 157 -11.60 -17.17 21.85
CA SER A 157 -10.47 -16.30 21.50
C SER A 157 -10.36 -16.13 19.98
N TYR A 158 -10.61 -17.20 19.24
CA TYR A 158 -10.64 -17.20 17.78
C TYR A 158 -11.75 -16.28 17.24
N LEU A 159 -13.00 -16.42 17.70
CA LEU A 159 -14.11 -15.59 17.24
C LEU A 159 -13.88 -14.11 17.57
N LEU A 160 -13.50 -13.82 18.82
CA LEU A 160 -13.30 -12.47 19.33
C LEU A 160 -12.13 -11.77 18.61
N ASN A 161 -10.96 -12.41 18.55
CA ASN A 161 -9.77 -11.78 17.98
C ASN A 161 -9.76 -11.79 16.46
N LYS A 162 -10.34 -12.79 15.79
CA LYS A 162 -10.33 -12.88 14.32
C LYS A 162 -11.37 -12.00 13.66
N PHE A 163 -12.57 -11.88 14.22
CA PHE A 163 -13.67 -11.16 13.57
C PHE A 163 -14.03 -9.88 14.31
N ILE A 164 -14.32 -10.01 15.61
CA ILE A 164 -14.92 -8.92 16.40
C ILE A 164 -13.92 -7.79 16.65
N ALA A 165 -12.64 -8.12 16.87
CA ALA A 165 -11.58 -7.14 17.09
C ALA A 165 -11.38 -6.15 15.92
N TYR A 166 -11.79 -6.52 14.70
CA TYR A 166 -11.64 -5.68 13.51
C TYR A 166 -12.89 -4.85 13.18
N LEU A 167 -14.00 -5.07 13.88
CA LEU A 167 -15.25 -4.34 13.63
C LEU A 167 -15.08 -2.86 14.03
N PRO A 168 -15.53 -1.92 13.18
CA PRO A 168 -15.55 -0.50 13.52
C PRO A 168 -16.28 -0.26 14.86
N GLY A 169 -15.70 0.56 15.73
CA GLY A 169 -16.25 0.85 17.05
C GLY A 169 -15.73 -0.11 18.12
N ILE A 170 -15.80 -1.43 17.91
CA ILE A 170 -15.33 -2.42 18.90
C ILE A 170 -13.80 -2.45 18.97
N ASN A 171 -13.14 -2.23 17.84
CA ASN A 171 -11.69 -2.20 17.75
C ASN A 171 -11.01 -1.16 18.67
N CYS A 172 -11.74 -0.20 19.26
CA CYS A 172 -11.19 0.73 20.25
C CYS A 172 -10.84 0.06 21.58
N LEU A 173 -11.44 -1.11 21.87
CA LEU A 173 -11.20 -1.90 23.07
C LEU A 173 -10.02 -2.88 22.91
N ALA A 174 -9.39 -2.92 21.73
CA ALA A 174 -8.26 -3.80 21.48
C ALA A 174 -7.09 -3.53 22.44
N LEU A 175 -6.50 -4.61 22.92
CA LEU A 175 -5.30 -4.63 23.75
C LEU A 175 -4.08 -4.20 22.95
N THR A 176 -3.91 -4.69 21.72
CA THR A 176 -2.70 -4.42 20.93
C THR A 176 -3.00 -3.46 19.78
N GLN A 177 -2.08 -2.52 19.57
CA GLN A 177 -2.11 -1.57 18.48
C GLN A 177 -0.85 -1.75 17.62
N PHE A 178 -1.04 -1.62 16.32
CA PHE A 178 0.03 -1.66 15.33
C PHE A 178 0.00 -0.37 14.52
N VAL A 179 1.16 0.24 14.33
CA VAL A 179 1.37 1.29 13.34
C VAL A 179 2.40 0.78 12.33
N VAL A 180 2.03 0.83 11.04
CA VAL A 180 2.98 0.63 9.96
C VAL A 180 3.37 2.00 9.45
N ALA A 181 4.66 2.28 9.48
CA ALA A 181 5.25 3.54 9.05
C ALA A 181 6.33 3.31 7.99
N ARG A 182 6.73 4.41 7.35
CA ARG A 182 7.79 4.43 6.34
C ARG A 182 8.61 5.72 6.47
N PRO A 183 9.88 5.72 6.05
CA PRO A 183 10.70 6.93 6.05
C PRO A 183 10.28 7.89 4.94
N VAL A 184 10.33 9.19 5.24
CA VAL A 184 10.08 10.26 4.27
C VAL A 184 11.42 10.71 3.69
N MET A 185 11.87 10.03 2.64
CA MET A 185 13.15 10.30 1.97
C MET A 185 12.90 10.85 0.57
N VAL A 186 13.24 12.11 0.31
CA VAL A 186 13.09 12.70 -1.03
C VAL A 186 14.33 12.39 -1.86
N SER A 187 14.16 11.65 -2.96
CA SER A 187 15.20 11.53 -3.99
C SER A 187 15.25 12.81 -4.82
N LYS A 188 16.47 13.24 -5.19
CA LYS A 188 16.67 14.37 -6.11
C LYS A 188 16.71 13.94 -7.59
N GLU A 189 16.68 12.64 -7.85
CA GLU A 189 16.81 12.11 -9.20
C GLU A 189 15.45 12.14 -9.92
N LYS A 190 15.46 12.68 -11.14
CA LYS A 190 14.29 12.60 -12.03
C LYS A 190 14.13 11.16 -12.52
N LEU A 191 12.91 10.67 -12.46
CA LEU A 191 12.54 9.32 -12.87
C LEU A 191 12.02 9.30 -14.31
N SER A 192 12.30 8.23 -15.03
CA SER A 192 11.72 7.97 -16.35
C SER A 192 10.27 7.45 -16.22
N VAL A 193 9.43 7.66 -17.24
CA VAL A 193 7.98 7.41 -17.17
C VAL A 193 7.49 6.58 -18.36
N SER A 194 6.74 5.53 -18.06
CA SER A 194 5.97 4.76 -19.03
C SER A 194 4.48 5.07 -18.89
N ILE A 195 3.91 5.71 -19.91
CA ILE A 195 2.48 6.04 -19.99
C ILE A 195 1.80 4.95 -20.81
N LEU A 196 1.15 4.03 -20.11
CA LEU A 196 0.38 2.97 -20.72
C LEU A 196 -1.03 3.47 -21.07
N VAL A 197 -1.42 3.22 -22.32
CA VAL A 197 -2.70 3.63 -22.90
C VAL A 197 -3.43 2.38 -23.42
N PRO A 198 -4.25 1.70 -22.60
CA PRO A 198 -5.12 0.65 -23.09
C PRO A 198 -6.22 1.28 -23.95
N CYS A 199 -6.33 0.85 -25.20
CA CYS A 199 -7.25 1.46 -26.17
C CYS A 199 -8.10 0.41 -26.88
N ARG A 200 -9.41 0.70 -26.99
CA ARG A 200 -10.37 -0.12 -27.74
C ARG A 200 -11.54 0.73 -28.21
N ASN A 201 -11.66 0.90 -29.52
CA ASN A 201 -12.65 1.78 -30.14
C ASN A 201 -12.54 3.25 -29.67
N GLU A 202 -11.31 3.76 -29.67
CA GLU A 202 -10.97 5.11 -29.17
C GLU A 202 -10.22 5.93 -30.22
N LYS A 203 -10.44 5.66 -31.52
CA LYS A 203 -9.71 6.31 -32.64
C LYS A 203 -9.64 7.83 -32.51
N GLY A 204 -10.76 8.48 -32.16
CA GLY A 204 -10.84 9.94 -32.07
C GLY A 204 -9.94 10.59 -31.00
N ASN A 205 -9.42 9.80 -30.05
CA ASN A 205 -8.69 10.32 -28.90
C ASN A 205 -7.17 10.08 -28.97
N ILE A 206 -6.69 9.23 -29.87
CA ILE A 206 -5.28 8.76 -29.88
C ILE A 206 -4.28 9.91 -30.07
N GLU A 207 -4.48 10.78 -31.05
CA GLU A 207 -3.58 11.92 -31.27
C GLU A 207 -3.62 12.93 -30.11
N SER A 208 -4.79 13.08 -29.46
CA SER A 208 -4.95 13.95 -28.30
C SER A 208 -4.15 13.46 -27.10
N VAL A 209 -3.98 12.15 -26.91
CA VAL A 209 -3.09 11.60 -25.86
C VAL A 209 -1.69 12.17 -26.01
N ILE A 210 -1.14 12.15 -27.23
CA ILE A 210 0.24 12.58 -27.50
C ILE A 210 0.39 14.10 -27.47
N THR A 211 -0.53 14.82 -28.09
CA THR A 211 -0.43 16.28 -28.24
C THR A 211 -0.71 17.03 -26.94
N ARG A 212 -1.56 16.48 -26.07
CA ARG A 212 -1.96 17.11 -24.80
C ARG A 212 -1.13 16.66 -23.60
N THR A 213 -0.35 15.58 -23.72
CA THR A 213 0.57 15.19 -22.63
C THR A 213 1.76 16.16 -22.60
N PRO A 214 1.94 16.95 -21.53
CA PRO A 214 3.11 17.81 -21.40
C PRO A 214 4.37 16.97 -21.15
N PRO A 215 5.57 17.49 -21.47
CA PRO A 215 6.82 16.85 -21.08
C PRO A 215 6.99 16.91 -19.56
N PHE A 216 7.32 15.78 -18.93
CA PHE A 216 7.69 15.68 -17.51
C PHE A 216 8.56 14.44 -17.27
N GLY A 217 9.18 14.37 -16.09
CA GLY A 217 10.14 13.32 -15.76
C GLY A 217 11.46 13.44 -16.53
N LEU A 218 12.29 12.39 -16.45
CA LEU A 218 13.55 12.31 -17.18
C LEU A 218 13.32 12.04 -18.67
N SER A 219 12.44 11.09 -18.96
CA SER A 219 12.04 10.69 -20.32
C SER A 219 10.64 10.08 -20.27
N GLN A 220 9.94 10.14 -21.40
CA GLN A 220 8.60 9.57 -21.54
C GLN A 220 8.57 8.54 -22.66
N GLU A 221 7.84 7.46 -22.43
CA GLU A 221 7.39 6.56 -23.48
C GLU A 221 5.88 6.38 -23.40
N PHE A 222 5.24 6.21 -24.56
CA PHE A 222 3.82 5.91 -24.65
C PHE A 222 3.65 4.47 -25.13
N ILE A 223 2.94 3.66 -24.37
CA ILE A 223 2.69 2.25 -24.68
C ILE A 223 1.22 2.09 -24.98
N PHE A 224 0.86 2.03 -26.25
CA PHE A 224 -0.50 1.69 -26.66
C PHE A 224 -0.67 0.18 -26.71
N VAL A 225 -1.68 -0.31 -25.99
CA VAL A 225 -2.10 -1.72 -26.08
C VAL A 225 -3.51 -1.74 -26.64
N GLU A 226 -3.61 -2.16 -27.91
CA GLU A 226 -4.84 -2.13 -28.69
C GLU A 226 -5.62 -3.43 -28.54
N GLY A 227 -6.90 -3.32 -28.17
CA GLY A 227 -7.76 -4.44 -27.81
C GLY A 227 -8.88 -4.76 -28.81
N TRP A 228 -8.56 -5.22 -30.02
CA TRP A 228 -9.55 -5.74 -30.99
C TRP A 228 -10.64 -4.71 -31.37
N SER A 229 -10.21 -3.51 -31.74
CA SER A 229 -11.08 -2.41 -32.17
C SER A 229 -11.70 -2.68 -33.55
N LYS A 230 -12.81 -1.99 -33.83
CA LYS A 230 -13.54 -2.04 -35.11
C LYS A 230 -13.66 -0.68 -35.79
N ASP A 231 -13.14 0.37 -35.17
CA ASP A 231 -13.26 1.77 -35.62
C ASP A 231 -11.98 2.30 -36.31
N GLY A 232 -10.95 1.47 -36.44
CA GLY A 232 -9.65 1.86 -36.97
C GLY A 232 -8.67 2.44 -35.93
N THR A 233 -8.85 2.13 -34.64
CA THR A 233 -7.95 2.59 -33.56
C THR A 233 -6.49 2.17 -33.79
N TYR A 234 -6.24 0.95 -34.28
CA TYR A 234 -4.87 0.44 -34.48
C TYR A 234 -4.11 1.26 -35.52
N GLU A 235 -4.74 1.48 -36.68
CA GLU A 235 -4.20 2.24 -37.81
C GLU A 235 -3.97 3.70 -37.43
N GLU A 236 -4.82 4.24 -36.57
CA GLU A 236 -4.66 5.59 -36.05
C GLU A 236 -3.43 5.71 -35.14
N VAL A 237 -3.15 4.71 -34.29
CA VAL A 237 -1.91 4.71 -33.51
C VAL A 237 -0.70 4.63 -34.43
N GLU A 238 -0.72 3.80 -35.48
CA GLU A 238 0.37 3.75 -36.47
C GLU A 238 0.59 5.09 -37.18
N ARG A 239 -0.49 5.79 -37.54
CA ARG A 239 -0.43 7.14 -38.13
C ARG A 239 0.22 8.12 -37.15
N VAL A 240 -0.21 8.12 -35.89
CA VAL A 240 0.31 9.00 -34.84
C VAL A 240 1.79 8.70 -34.53
N MET A 241 2.19 7.42 -34.51
CA MET A 241 3.59 7.00 -34.38
C MET A 241 4.48 7.60 -35.47
N LYS A 242 4.04 7.55 -36.74
CA LYS A 242 4.77 8.13 -37.87
C LYS A 242 4.82 9.66 -37.82
N LYS A 243 3.75 10.29 -37.36
CA LYS A 243 3.64 11.75 -37.26
C LYS A 243 4.49 12.34 -36.14
N TYR A 244 4.69 11.61 -35.04
CA TYR A 244 5.41 12.07 -33.86
C TYR A 244 6.57 11.12 -33.46
N PRO A 245 7.60 10.97 -34.30
CA PRO A 245 8.69 10.02 -34.06
C PRO A 245 9.47 10.29 -32.77
N ASP A 246 9.57 11.55 -32.35
CA ASP A 246 10.33 11.97 -31.16
C ASP A 246 9.60 11.65 -29.83
N ARG A 247 8.36 11.16 -29.89
CA ARG A 247 7.54 10.90 -28.69
C ARG A 247 7.73 9.51 -28.09
N ASN A 248 8.59 8.66 -28.66
CA ASN A 248 8.83 7.28 -28.20
C ASN A 248 7.53 6.50 -27.96
N ILE A 249 6.83 6.23 -29.06
CA ILE A 249 5.53 5.56 -29.05
C ILE A 249 5.75 4.08 -29.42
N LYS A 250 5.21 3.19 -28.60
CA LYS A 250 5.17 1.74 -28.82
C LYS A 250 3.72 1.30 -28.98
N LEU A 251 3.46 0.44 -29.96
CA LEU A 251 2.14 -0.14 -30.23
C LEU A 251 2.20 -1.66 -30.14
N PHE A 252 1.28 -2.24 -29.38
CA PHE A 252 1.11 -3.67 -29.28
C PHE A 252 -0.35 -4.08 -29.44
N LYS A 253 -0.57 -5.30 -29.94
CA LYS A 253 -1.89 -5.95 -29.94
C LYS A 253 -2.09 -6.69 -28.61
N GLN A 254 -3.26 -6.53 -28.02
CA GLN A 254 -3.63 -7.19 -26.78
C GLN A 254 -3.68 -8.72 -26.96
N PRO A 255 -2.96 -9.51 -26.16
CA PRO A 255 -2.99 -10.97 -26.27
C PRO A 255 -4.27 -11.58 -25.71
N GLY A 256 -4.79 -11.03 -24.61
CA GLY A 256 -5.96 -11.54 -23.90
C GLY A 256 -7.19 -10.64 -24.06
N LYS A 257 -8.00 -10.60 -22.99
CA LYS A 257 -9.26 -9.87 -22.95
C LYS A 257 -9.35 -9.02 -21.68
N GLY A 258 -9.99 -7.86 -21.81
CA GLY A 258 -10.27 -6.96 -20.68
C GLY A 258 -9.15 -5.98 -20.41
N LYS A 259 -9.46 -4.90 -19.70
CA LYS A 259 -8.49 -3.84 -19.40
C LYS A 259 -7.32 -4.36 -18.58
N GLY A 260 -7.59 -5.26 -17.62
CA GLY A 260 -6.55 -5.81 -16.74
C GLY A 260 -5.45 -6.56 -17.50
N ASP A 261 -5.81 -7.30 -18.56
CA ASP A 261 -4.83 -7.99 -19.41
C ASP A 261 -3.97 -6.99 -20.22
N ALA A 262 -4.61 -5.99 -20.84
CA ALA A 262 -3.90 -4.94 -21.55
C ALA A 262 -2.93 -4.18 -20.63
N VAL A 263 -3.33 -3.93 -19.38
CA VAL A 263 -2.49 -3.29 -18.37
C VAL A 263 -1.28 -4.12 -17.99
N ARG A 264 -1.49 -5.40 -17.67
CA ARG A 264 -0.39 -6.32 -17.33
C ARG A 264 0.59 -6.48 -18.49
N PHE A 265 0.07 -6.68 -19.70
CA PHE A 265 0.90 -6.82 -20.88
C PHE A 265 1.69 -5.52 -21.16
N GLY A 266 1.03 -4.37 -21.11
CA GLY A 266 1.68 -3.08 -21.31
C GLY A 266 2.77 -2.78 -20.29
N PHE A 267 2.51 -3.01 -18.99
CA PHE A 267 3.52 -2.86 -17.94
C PHE A 267 4.68 -3.85 -18.09
N SER A 268 4.46 -5.06 -18.64
CA SER A 268 5.56 -5.98 -18.96
C SER A 268 6.49 -5.47 -20.08
N LYS A 269 6.03 -4.52 -20.91
CA LYS A 269 6.81 -3.89 -21.98
C LYS A 269 7.39 -2.53 -21.58
N ALA A 270 7.06 -2.04 -20.39
CA ALA A 270 7.50 -0.76 -19.88
C ALA A 270 8.98 -0.80 -19.46
N SER A 271 9.71 0.24 -19.87
CA SER A 271 11.12 0.46 -19.54
C SER A 271 11.32 1.57 -18.49
N GLY A 272 10.32 2.42 -18.25
CA GLY A 272 10.41 3.51 -17.30
C GLY A 272 10.35 3.09 -15.82
N ASP A 273 10.89 3.95 -14.96
CA ASP A 273 10.89 3.78 -13.50
C ASP A 273 9.50 3.95 -12.89
N VAL A 274 8.68 4.81 -13.50
CA VAL A 274 7.31 5.11 -13.09
C VAL A 274 6.33 4.57 -14.13
N LEU A 275 5.38 3.77 -13.67
CA LEU A 275 4.31 3.21 -14.48
C LEU A 275 3.03 4.01 -14.29
N MET A 276 2.42 4.45 -15.38
CA MET A 276 1.17 5.22 -15.37
C MET A 276 0.13 4.59 -16.28
N ILE A 277 -1.13 4.59 -15.85
CA ILE A 277 -2.26 4.23 -16.71
C ILE A 277 -2.98 5.51 -17.11
N LEU A 278 -3.14 5.73 -18.41
CA LEU A 278 -4.01 6.77 -18.98
C LEU A 278 -5.08 6.09 -19.82
N ASP A 279 -6.35 6.23 -19.41
CA ASP A 279 -7.45 5.72 -20.22
C ASP A 279 -7.55 6.50 -21.54
N ALA A 280 -7.66 5.76 -22.65
CA ALA A 280 -7.70 6.34 -23.99
C ALA A 280 -8.93 7.21 -24.27
N ASP A 281 -9.94 7.18 -23.41
CA ASP A 281 -11.15 8.00 -23.52
C ASP A 281 -10.97 9.45 -23.01
N LEU A 282 -9.81 9.75 -22.42
CA LEU A 282 -9.40 11.05 -21.90
C LEU A 282 -10.36 11.65 -20.85
N THR A 283 -11.10 10.79 -20.14
CA THR A 283 -11.93 11.21 -19.00
C THR A 283 -11.09 11.72 -17.83
N VAL A 284 -9.88 11.18 -17.68
CA VAL A 284 -8.76 11.86 -16.99
C VAL A 284 -7.90 12.53 -18.06
N THR A 285 -7.68 13.83 -17.92
CA THR A 285 -6.96 14.59 -18.94
C THR A 285 -5.44 14.38 -18.86
N PRO A 286 -4.73 14.27 -19.99
CA PRO A 286 -3.28 14.05 -19.98
C PRO A 286 -2.48 15.13 -19.23
N GLU A 287 -3.00 16.35 -19.17
CA GLU A 287 -2.43 17.49 -18.45
C GLU A 287 -2.40 17.29 -16.92
N GLU A 288 -3.14 16.31 -16.38
CA GLU A 288 -3.13 15.97 -14.95
C GLU A 288 -1.97 15.01 -14.59
N LEU A 289 -1.40 14.28 -15.57
CA LEU A 289 -0.34 13.29 -15.33
C LEU A 289 0.90 13.83 -14.59
N PRO A 290 1.39 15.07 -14.84
CA PRO A 290 2.50 15.64 -14.08
C PRO A 290 2.25 15.67 -12.56
N LYS A 291 1.00 15.89 -12.12
CA LYS A 291 0.68 15.92 -10.68
C LYS A 291 0.84 14.53 -10.04
N PHE A 292 0.46 13.48 -10.76
CA PHE A 292 0.70 12.10 -10.31
C PHE A 292 2.19 11.79 -10.23
N TYR A 293 2.94 12.20 -11.25
CA TYR A 293 4.40 12.05 -11.28
C TYR A 293 5.04 12.74 -10.07
N THR A 294 4.75 14.03 -9.87
CA THR A 294 5.32 14.81 -8.76
C THR A 294 4.99 14.18 -7.41
N ALA A 295 3.77 13.67 -7.21
CA ALA A 295 3.40 13.06 -5.94
C ALA A 295 4.22 11.79 -5.62
N LEU A 296 4.58 11.01 -6.65
CA LEU A 296 5.43 9.84 -6.50
C LEU A 296 6.91 10.23 -6.36
N GLU A 297 7.41 11.12 -7.23
CA GLU A 297 8.81 11.60 -7.23
C GLU A 297 9.17 12.29 -5.90
N SER A 298 8.29 13.15 -5.38
CA SER A 298 8.48 13.85 -4.10
C SER A 298 8.20 12.98 -2.87
N ASN A 299 8.05 11.67 -3.07
CA ASN A 299 7.84 10.67 -2.04
C ASN A 299 6.64 10.97 -1.12
N LYS A 300 5.53 11.48 -1.70
CA LYS A 300 4.27 11.72 -0.96
C LYS A 300 3.35 10.51 -0.98
N GLY A 301 3.58 9.58 -1.90
CA GLY A 301 2.89 8.30 -1.97
C GLY A 301 3.66 7.32 -2.86
N GLU A 302 3.44 6.03 -2.62
CA GLU A 302 4.06 4.92 -3.36
C GLU A 302 3.08 4.32 -4.37
N PHE A 303 1.78 4.49 -4.12
CA PHE A 303 0.71 4.18 -5.05
C PHE A 303 -0.27 5.36 -5.12
N VAL A 304 -0.30 6.04 -6.26
CA VAL A 304 -1.13 7.24 -6.49
C VAL A 304 -2.34 6.84 -7.32
N ASN A 305 -3.52 6.97 -6.73
CA ASN A 305 -4.80 6.66 -7.36
C ASN A 305 -5.53 7.95 -7.72
N GLY A 306 -6.06 8.08 -8.95
CA GLY A 306 -6.90 9.22 -9.29
C GLY A 306 -8.22 9.17 -8.53
N SER A 307 -8.80 10.31 -8.18
CA SER A 307 -10.10 10.37 -7.51
C SER A 307 -11.02 11.37 -8.20
N ARG A 308 -12.12 10.86 -8.75
CA ARG A 308 -13.13 11.64 -9.48
C ARG A 308 -14.18 12.25 -8.56
N LEU A 309 -14.18 11.86 -7.29
CA LEU A 309 -15.27 12.11 -6.34
C LEU A 309 -15.03 13.32 -5.43
N VAL A 310 -14.06 14.16 -5.75
CA VAL A 310 -13.71 15.36 -4.96
C VAL A 310 -14.23 16.62 -5.62
N TYR A 311 -13.92 16.83 -6.91
CA TYR A 311 -14.44 17.95 -7.67
C TYR A 311 -15.85 17.66 -8.21
N PRO A 312 -16.66 18.70 -8.50
CA PRO A 312 -17.94 18.52 -9.16
C PRO A 312 -17.78 17.75 -10.47
N LEU A 313 -18.64 16.75 -10.69
CA LEU A 313 -18.72 16.06 -11.97
C LEU A 313 -19.50 16.94 -12.95
N GLU A 314 -19.00 17.06 -14.19
CA GLU A 314 -19.70 17.78 -15.25
C GLU A 314 -21.16 17.24 -15.41
N LYS A 315 -22.13 18.16 -15.51
CA LYS A 315 -23.59 17.92 -15.64
C LYS A 315 -24.33 17.31 -14.43
N GLU A 316 -23.77 17.34 -13.22
CA GLU A 316 -24.46 16.94 -11.96
C GLU A 316 -25.03 15.51 -11.93
N ALA A 317 -24.67 14.63 -12.88
CA ALA A 317 -25.37 13.37 -13.12
C ALA A 317 -24.98 12.22 -12.16
N MET A 318 -24.65 12.49 -10.90
CA MET A 318 -24.68 11.44 -9.89
C MET A 318 -26.08 11.36 -9.29
N ARG A 319 -26.88 10.42 -9.82
CA ARG A 319 -28.11 9.96 -9.15
C ARG A 319 -27.79 9.72 -7.66
N PHE A 320 -28.68 10.15 -6.77
CA PHE A 320 -28.50 10.04 -5.31
C PHE A 320 -27.99 8.66 -4.84
N LEU A 321 -28.49 7.58 -5.44
CA LEU A 321 -28.03 6.21 -5.15
C LEU A 321 -26.55 5.96 -5.47
N ASN A 322 -26.02 6.55 -6.54
CA ASN A 322 -24.59 6.45 -6.88
C ASN A 322 -23.74 7.18 -5.83
N LEU A 323 -24.22 8.31 -5.31
CA LEU A 323 -23.53 9.04 -4.26
C LEU A 323 -23.48 8.23 -2.95
N ILE A 324 -24.59 7.61 -2.55
CA ILE A 324 -24.63 6.72 -1.38
C ILE A 324 -23.68 5.53 -1.60
N ALA A 325 -23.75 4.88 -2.76
CA ALA A 325 -22.90 3.73 -3.07
C ALA A 325 -21.42 4.12 -3.02
N ASN A 326 -21.03 5.23 -3.66
CA ASN A 326 -19.65 5.71 -3.66
C ASN A 326 -19.15 6.05 -2.25
N LYS A 327 -19.99 6.69 -1.41
CA LYS A 327 -19.63 6.98 -0.02
C LYS A 327 -19.47 5.69 0.80
N PHE A 328 -20.40 4.74 0.64
CA PHE A 328 -20.33 3.44 1.30
C PHE A 328 -19.07 2.67 0.88
N PHE A 329 -18.80 2.57 -0.43
CA PHE A 329 -17.60 1.91 -0.95
C PHE A 329 -16.32 2.59 -0.48
N GLY A 330 -16.27 3.92 -0.46
CA GLY A 330 -15.11 4.65 0.07
C GLY A 330 -14.83 4.31 1.54
N LEU A 331 -15.86 4.36 2.40
CA LEU A 331 -15.72 3.99 3.82
C LEU A 331 -15.33 2.53 3.99
N PHE A 332 -15.96 1.62 3.25
CA PHE A 332 -15.69 0.20 3.29
C PHE A 332 -14.25 -0.11 2.86
N PHE A 333 -13.78 0.45 1.74
CA PHE A 333 -12.41 0.28 1.28
C PHE A 333 -11.41 0.94 2.24
N SER A 334 -11.76 2.10 2.81
CA SER A 334 -10.89 2.74 3.78
C SER A 334 -10.66 1.86 5.01
N TRP A 335 -11.74 1.26 5.53
CA TRP A 335 -11.65 0.28 6.61
C TRP A 335 -10.87 -0.97 6.17
N LEU A 336 -11.23 -1.57 5.04
CA LEU A 336 -10.65 -2.81 4.51
C LEU A 336 -9.13 -2.68 4.30
N LEU A 337 -8.67 -1.60 3.69
CA LEU A 337 -7.26 -1.37 3.37
C LEU A 337 -6.47 -0.76 4.54
N GLY A 338 -7.17 -0.19 5.54
CA GLY A 338 -6.54 0.56 6.64
C GLY A 338 -5.95 1.91 6.21
N GLN A 339 -6.27 2.38 4.99
CA GLN A 339 -5.81 3.64 4.40
C GLN A 339 -6.99 4.35 3.78
N ARG A 340 -7.00 5.68 3.79
CA ARG A 340 -8.08 6.48 3.18
C ARG A 340 -8.22 6.16 1.70
N PHE A 341 -9.45 5.87 1.27
CA PHE A 341 -9.78 5.56 -0.11
C PHE A 341 -11.22 6.01 -0.42
N LYS A 342 -11.45 6.69 -1.54
CA LYS A 342 -12.75 7.25 -1.94
C LYS A 342 -13.21 6.70 -3.28
N ASP A 343 -12.33 6.58 -4.27
CA ASP A 343 -12.66 6.21 -5.64
C ASP A 343 -11.81 5.05 -6.18
N THR A 344 -12.32 3.83 -6.01
CA THR A 344 -11.66 2.59 -6.47
C THR A 344 -11.66 2.41 -7.99
N LEU A 345 -12.57 3.10 -8.67
CA LEU A 345 -12.89 2.86 -10.08
C LEU A 345 -12.28 3.91 -11.01
N CYS A 346 -11.42 4.80 -10.51
CA CYS A 346 -10.63 5.66 -11.37
C CYS A 346 -9.56 4.82 -12.07
N GLY A 347 -9.51 4.92 -13.39
CA GLY A 347 -8.61 4.11 -14.20
C GLY A 347 -7.17 4.58 -14.20
N THR A 348 -6.90 5.84 -13.84
CA THR A 348 -5.55 6.37 -13.71
C THR A 348 -4.94 5.99 -12.37
N LYS A 349 -3.90 5.17 -12.45
CA LYS A 349 -3.10 4.68 -11.34
C LYS A 349 -1.64 4.83 -11.69
N VAL A 350 -0.84 5.24 -10.71
CA VAL A 350 0.59 5.51 -10.86
C VAL A 350 1.35 4.87 -9.71
N LEU A 351 2.42 4.14 -10.04
CA LEU A 351 3.30 3.46 -9.08
C LEU A 351 4.69 3.28 -9.67
N ALA A 352 5.67 3.02 -8.82
CA ALA A 352 7.01 2.68 -9.29
C ALA A 352 7.03 1.25 -9.86
N LYS A 353 7.84 1.03 -10.89
CA LYS A 353 8.00 -0.26 -11.55
C LYS A 353 8.41 -1.37 -10.57
N ARG A 354 9.37 -1.10 -9.67
CA ARG A 354 9.79 -2.04 -8.62
C ARG A 354 8.64 -2.47 -7.70
N HIS A 355 7.73 -1.56 -7.35
CA HIS A 355 6.57 -1.88 -6.54
C HIS A 355 5.54 -2.70 -7.32
N TYR A 356 5.38 -2.44 -8.62
CA TYR A 356 4.57 -3.29 -9.48
C TYR A 356 5.12 -4.72 -9.57
N GLU A 357 6.44 -4.88 -9.67
CA GLU A 357 7.10 -6.19 -9.66
C GLU A 357 6.86 -6.95 -8.36
N ASP A 358 6.93 -6.28 -7.21
CA ASP A 358 6.55 -6.85 -5.90
C ASP A 358 5.06 -7.26 -5.87
N ILE A 359 4.16 -6.48 -6.47
CA ILE A 359 2.74 -6.82 -6.60
C ILE A 359 2.59 -8.09 -7.47
N VAL A 360 3.29 -8.16 -8.61
CA VAL A 360 3.27 -9.32 -9.51
C VAL A 360 3.73 -10.58 -8.77
N ALA A 361 4.83 -10.51 -8.01
CA ALA A 361 5.35 -11.63 -7.23
C ALA A 361 4.33 -12.18 -6.20
N GLN A 362 3.39 -11.35 -5.75
CA GLN A 362 2.39 -11.70 -4.75
C GLN A 362 0.97 -11.83 -5.30
N ARG A 363 0.76 -11.65 -6.61
CA ARG A 363 -0.54 -11.63 -7.29
C ARG A 363 -1.40 -12.85 -6.99
N ALA A 364 -0.79 -14.03 -6.97
CA ALA A 364 -1.46 -15.30 -6.66
C ALA A 364 -2.20 -15.28 -5.31
N TYR A 365 -1.77 -14.43 -4.38
CA TYR A 365 -2.42 -14.27 -3.08
C TYR A 365 -3.87 -13.82 -3.18
N PHE A 366 -4.17 -12.95 -4.16
CA PHE A 366 -5.50 -12.42 -4.39
C PHE A 366 -6.26 -13.17 -5.49
N GLY A 367 -5.61 -14.09 -6.23
CA GLY A 367 -6.22 -14.81 -7.34
C GLY A 367 -6.35 -13.98 -8.62
N ASP A 368 -6.82 -14.58 -9.71
CA ASP A 368 -6.98 -13.93 -11.01
C ASP A 368 -8.45 -13.83 -11.43
N PHE A 369 -9.17 -12.92 -10.79
CA PHE A 369 -10.60 -12.68 -11.05
C PHE A 369 -10.96 -11.20 -11.21
N ASP A 370 -9.95 -10.34 -11.40
CA ASP A 370 -10.13 -8.92 -11.68
C ASP A 370 -9.95 -8.62 -13.19
N PRO A 371 -11.06 -8.51 -13.96
CA PRO A 371 -10.99 -8.20 -15.39
C PRO A 371 -10.61 -6.73 -15.67
N PHE A 372 -10.71 -5.84 -14.66
CA PHE A 372 -10.37 -4.42 -14.79
C PHE A 372 -8.89 -4.16 -14.54
N GLY A 373 -8.29 -4.92 -13.62
CA GLY A 373 -6.90 -4.79 -13.17
C GLY A 373 -6.70 -3.75 -12.07
N ASP A 374 -7.74 -2.99 -11.73
CA ASP A 374 -7.65 -1.93 -10.73
C ASP A 374 -7.46 -2.47 -9.31
N PHE A 375 -8.15 -3.56 -8.96
CA PHE A 375 -8.10 -4.17 -7.62
C PHE A 375 -6.86 -5.01 -7.42
N ASP A 376 -6.36 -5.64 -8.49
CA ASP A 376 -5.04 -6.27 -8.48
C ASP A 376 -3.97 -5.30 -7.97
N LEU A 377 -3.96 -4.07 -8.50
CA LEU A 377 -3.05 -3.02 -8.08
C LEU A 377 -3.37 -2.48 -6.68
N ILE A 378 -4.64 -2.16 -6.36
CA ILE A 378 -5.03 -1.60 -5.07
C ILE A 378 -4.77 -2.59 -3.92
N PHE A 379 -5.19 -3.84 -4.05
CA PHE A 379 -4.99 -4.87 -3.04
C PHE A 379 -3.53 -5.29 -2.94
N GLY A 380 -2.82 -5.35 -4.07
CA GLY A 380 -1.37 -5.55 -4.09
C GLY A 380 -0.62 -4.48 -3.31
N ALA A 381 -0.89 -3.21 -3.60
CA ALA A 381 -0.30 -2.06 -2.90
C ALA A 381 -0.61 -2.08 -1.40
N ALA A 382 -1.87 -2.35 -1.02
CA ALA A 382 -2.26 -2.45 0.38
C ALA A 382 -1.59 -3.62 1.11
N LYS A 383 -1.41 -4.77 0.45
CA LYS A 383 -0.73 -5.94 1.03
C LYS A 383 0.75 -5.66 1.29
N LEU A 384 1.40 -4.92 0.40
CA LEU A 384 2.79 -4.47 0.56
C LEU A 384 2.91 -3.31 1.55
N ASN A 385 1.80 -2.79 2.09
CA ASN A 385 1.75 -1.57 2.89
C ASN A 385 2.41 -0.40 2.17
N LEU A 386 2.16 -0.25 0.86
CA LEU A 386 2.50 0.97 0.14
C LEU A 386 1.63 2.12 0.64
N LYS A 387 2.20 3.32 0.75
CA LYS A 387 1.45 4.54 1.00
C LYS A 387 0.57 4.85 -0.18
N ILE A 388 -0.73 4.65 0.00
CA ILE A 388 -1.75 4.99 -0.98
C ILE A 388 -2.16 6.44 -0.79
N ILE A 389 -2.13 7.22 -1.86
CA ILE A 389 -2.70 8.56 -1.90
C ILE A 389 -3.71 8.67 -3.02
N GLU A 390 -4.78 9.44 -2.76
CA GLU A 390 -5.75 9.80 -3.78
C GLU A 390 -5.49 11.21 -4.28
N LEU A 391 -5.25 11.34 -5.59
CA LEU A 391 -5.12 12.62 -6.25
C LEU A 391 -6.48 13.04 -6.82
N PRO A 392 -7.11 14.12 -6.31
CA PRO A 392 -8.30 14.69 -6.91
C PRO A 392 -8.05 15.09 -8.36
N ILE A 393 -8.91 14.66 -9.28
CA ILE A 393 -8.81 15.02 -10.70
C ILE A 393 -10.12 15.56 -11.25
N HIS A 394 -10.03 16.47 -12.22
CA HIS A 394 -11.19 16.97 -12.95
C HIS A 394 -11.62 15.91 -13.97
N TYR A 395 -12.72 15.23 -13.64
CA TYR A 395 -13.27 14.20 -14.51
C TYR A 395 -14.12 14.84 -15.60
N LYS A 396 -13.76 14.59 -16.86
CA LYS A 396 -14.46 15.13 -18.03
C LYS A 396 -15.44 14.14 -18.63
N GLU A 397 -16.46 14.66 -19.31
CA GLU A 397 -17.33 13.83 -20.13
C GLU A 397 -16.51 13.17 -21.27
N ARG A 398 -16.77 11.87 -21.47
CA ARG A 398 -16.19 11.12 -22.58
C ARG A 398 -16.65 11.73 -23.91
N ARG A 399 -15.71 12.13 -24.77
CA ARG A 399 -16.00 12.79 -26.06
C ARG A 399 -16.28 11.80 -27.20
N TYR A 400 -15.76 10.58 -27.12
CA TYR A 400 -15.86 9.55 -28.16
C TYR A 400 -16.01 8.17 -27.53
N GLY A 401 -16.73 7.25 -28.19
CA GLY A 401 -16.97 5.89 -27.71
C GLY A 401 -18.13 5.73 -26.71
N GLN A 402 -18.52 4.49 -26.40
CA GLN A 402 -19.60 4.14 -25.47
C GLN A 402 -19.08 3.42 -24.21
N THR A 403 -19.73 3.65 -23.06
CA THR A 403 -19.39 2.99 -21.79
C THR A 403 -19.64 1.48 -21.86
N GLN A 404 -18.60 0.68 -21.63
CA GLN A 404 -18.67 -0.79 -21.67
C GLN A 404 -19.01 -1.43 -20.32
N ILE A 405 -19.40 -0.65 -19.31
CA ILE A 405 -19.63 -1.10 -17.93
C ILE A 405 -21.09 -1.55 -17.71
N GLN A 406 -21.28 -2.85 -17.45
CA GLN A 406 -22.56 -3.41 -17.01
C GLN A 406 -22.75 -3.23 -15.48
N ARG A 407 -23.50 -2.20 -15.08
CA ARG A 407 -23.61 -1.72 -13.69
C ARG A 407 -23.88 -2.81 -12.64
N PHE A 408 -24.91 -3.64 -12.83
CA PHE A 408 -25.31 -4.64 -11.83
C PHE A 408 -24.37 -5.85 -11.80
N ARG A 409 -24.00 -6.39 -12.96
CA ARG A 409 -23.08 -7.53 -13.07
C ARG A 409 -21.70 -7.19 -12.50
N HIS A 410 -21.19 -6.00 -12.84
CA HIS A 410 -19.92 -5.52 -12.31
C HIS A 410 -20.03 -5.16 -10.83
N GLY A 411 -21.15 -4.60 -10.36
CA GLY A 411 -21.41 -4.37 -8.94
C GLY A 411 -21.36 -5.65 -8.09
N LEU A 412 -21.97 -6.75 -8.55
CA LEU A 412 -21.92 -8.04 -7.85
C LEU A 412 -20.50 -8.63 -7.86
N LEU A 413 -19.79 -8.51 -8.99
CA LEU A 413 -18.40 -8.93 -9.08
C LEU A 413 -17.54 -8.17 -8.07
N LEU A 414 -17.64 -6.85 -8.03
CA LEU A 414 -16.95 -5.99 -7.06
C LEU A 414 -17.21 -6.43 -5.62
N PHE A 415 -18.46 -6.72 -5.27
CA PHE A 415 -18.81 -7.19 -3.93
C PHE A 415 -18.13 -8.54 -3.60
N LYS A 416 -18.10 -9.49 -4.53
CA LYS A 416 -17.39 -10.77 -4.35
C LYS A 416 -15.88 -10.56 -4.14
N MET A 417 -15.28 -9.66 -4.91
CA MET A 417 -13.86 -9.32 -4.79
C MET A 417 -13.55 -8.70 -3.42
N CYS A 418 -14.39 -7.76 -2.97
CA CYS A 418 -14.32 -7.16 -1.63
C CYS A 418 -14.40 -8.20 -0.52
N PHE A 419 -15.35 -9.13 -0.60
CA PHE A 419 -15.50 -10.17 0.42
C PHE A 419 -14.29 -11.12 0.46
N PHE A 420 -13.77 -11.49 -0.70
CA PHE A 420 -12.55 -12.28 -0.81
C PHE A 420 -11.34 -11.55 -0.19
N ALA A 421 -11.15 -10.27 -0.55
CA ALA A 421 -10.09 -9.44 0.01
C ALA A 421 -10.24 -9.24 1.52
N MET A 422 -11.45 -9.05 2.03
CA MET A 422 -11.75 -8.92 3.46
C MET A 422 -11.29 -10.14 4.26
N ARG A 423 -11.60 -11.35 3.78
CA ARG A 423 -11.11 -12.60 4.40
C ARG A 423 -9.59 -12.69 4.39
N LYS A 424 -8.96 -12.18 3.34
CA LYS A 424 -7.50 -12.24 3.13
C LYS A 424 -6.73 -11.11 3.81
N ILE A 425 -7.33 -9.95 4.09
CA ILE A 425 -6.63 -8.78 4.66
C ILE A 425 -6.96 -8.63 6.13
N LYS A 426 -8.25 -8.61 6.51
CA LYS A 426 -8.69 -8.35 7.89
C LYS A 426 -8.76 -9.60 8.75
N PHE A 427 -9.36 -10.67 8.22
CA PHE A 427 -9.63 -11.88 9.02
C PHE A 427 -8.55 -12.95 8.83
N ARG A 428 -7.28 -12.53 8.80
CA ARG A 428 -6.13 -13.43 8.85
C ARG A 428 -6.04 -14.03 10.26
N TYR A 429 -5.86 -15.35 10.35
CA TYR A 429 -5.44 -16.02 11.57
C TYR A 429 -4.28 -16.93 11.19
#